data_AF-A0AAV9CV24-F1
#
_entry.id   AF-A0AAV9CV24-F1
#
_cell.length_a   1.000
_cell.length_b   1.000
_cell.length_c   1.000
_cell.angle_alpha   90.00
_cell.angle_beta   90.00
_cell.angle_gamma   90.00
#
_symmetry.space_group_name_H-M   'P 1'
#
loop_
_entity.id
_entity.type
_entity.pdbx_description
1 polymer ?
#
loop_
_entity_poly.entity_id
_entity_poly.type
_entity_poly.pdbx_seq_one_letter_code
_entity_poly.pdbx_strand_id
1 'polypeptide(L)'
;MEKDVTKSLDILADILQNSRFDERRIERERDVILREMKEIEEVPEEVIFDHLHATAFQYTPLGRTILGLEKNVKTITKAHLEHYISTHYTTPRMVISAAGAVKHEDVVEQVKKLFTNFSSEPTTAAQLVAKEPAVFTGSEVRIIDDDLP
;
A
#
# COMPACT_ATOMS: atom_id res chain seq x y z
N MET A 1 -0.61 28.36 0.88
CA MET A 1 -1.57 27.31 1.33
C MET A 1 -2.80 27.26 0.44
N GLU A 2 -3.76 28.19 0.47
CA GLU A 2 -4.95 28.14 -0.42
C GLU A 2 -4.56 28.11 -1.93
N LYS A 3 -3.57 28.91 -2.31
CA LYS A 3 -3.12 29.03 -3.72
C LYS A 3 -2.46 27.77 -4.28
N ASP A 4 -2.01 26.85 -3.44
CA ASP A 4 -1.23 25.69 -3.85
C ASP A 4 -2.07 24.42 -3.96
N VAL A 5 -3.33 24.45 -3.49
CA VAL A 5 -4.24 23.30 -3.50
C VAL A 5 -4.40 22.74 -4.91
N THR A 6 -4.66 23.60 -5.89
CA THR A 6 -4.80 23.19 -7.30
C THR A 6 -3.56 22.48 -7.83
N LYS A 7 -2.38 23.01 -7.50
CA LYS A 7 -1.11 22.41 -7.90
C LYS A 7 -0.87 21.07 -7.20
N SER A 8 -1.26 20.95 -5.94
CA SER A 8 -1.18 19.68 -5.21
C SER A 8 -2.09 18.61 -5.82
N LEU A 9 -3.31 18.98 -6.23
CA LEU A 9 -4.21 18.05 -6.94
C LEU A 9 -3.62 17.58 -8.27
N ASP A 10 -3.01 18.49 -9.03
CA ASP A 10 -2.32 18.19 -10.30
C ASP A 10 -1.16 17.20 -10.09
N ILE A 11 -0.32 17.44 -9.08
CA ILE A 11 0.79 16.55 -8.72
C ILE A 11 0.28 15.16 -8.31
N LEU A 12 -0.77 15.08 -7.48
CA LEU A 12 -1.35 13.80 -7.07
C LEU A 12 -1.93 13.03 -8.26
N ALA A 13 -2.63 13.73 -9.16
CA ALA A 13 -3.19 13.12 -10.36
C ALA A 13 -2.10 12.56 -11.28
N ASP A 14 -0.99 13.28 -11.46
CA ASP A 14 0.13 12.84 -12.28
C ASP A 14 0.86 11.64 -11.68
N ILE A 15 1.16 11.69 -10.37
CA ILE A 15 1.80 10.57 -9.65
C ILE A 15 0.96 9.30 -9.76
N LEU A 16 -0.36 9.39 -9.60
CA LEU A 16 -1.24 8.21 -9.59
C LEU A 16 -1.49 7.62 -10.98
N GLN A 17 -1.53 8.44 -12.05
CA GLN A 17 -1.94 8.00 -13.40
C GLN A 17 -0.77 7.84 -14.36
N ASN A 18 0.28 8.65 -14.23
CA ASN A 18 1.40 8.73 -15.17
C ASN A 18 2.73 8.27 -14.55
N SER A 19 2.65 7.47 -13.47
CA SER A 19 3.83 6.88 -12.84
C SER A 19 4.67 6.10 -13.84
N ARG A 20 5.95 6.47 -13.93
CA ARG A 20 6.94 5.80 -14.80
C ARG A 20 7.89 4.97 -13.98
N PHE A 21 7.89 3.67 -14.25
CA PHE A 21 8.76 2.69 -13.61
C PHE A 21 9.99 2.43 -14.50
N ASP A 22 11.09 3.11 -14.19
CA ASP A 22 12.41 2.85 -14.78
C ASP A 22 13.10 1.73 -14.01
N GLU A 23 13.73 0.78 -14.73
CA GLU A 23 14.38 -0.37 -14.11
C GLU A 23 15.45 0.05 -13.09
N ARG A 24 16.28 1.06 -13.41
CA ARG A 24 17.32 1.51 -12.48
C ARG A 24 16.74 2.14 -11.22
N ARG A 25 15.56 2.77 -11.31
CA ARG A 25 14.84 3.29 -10.13
C ARG A 25 14.25 2.16 -9.29
N ILE A 26 13.67 1.14 -9.92
CA ILE A 26 13.17 -0.04 -9.20
C ILE A 26 14.31 -0.72 -8.44
N GLU A 27 15.46 -0.95 -9.09
CA GLU A 27 16.62 -1.58 -8.44
C GLU A 27 17.11 -0.77 -7.23
N ARG A 28 17.19 0.57 -7.37
CA ARG A 28 17.59 1.45 -6.27
C ARG A 28 16.58 1.43 -5.12
N GLU A 29 15.29 1.48 -5.43
CA GLU A 29 14.23 1.44 -4.42
C GLU A 29 14.22 0.10 -3.71
N ARG A 30 14.50 -0.99 -4.43
CA ARG A 30 14.63 -2.31 -3.83
C ARG A 30 15.72 -2.33 -2.76
N ASP A 31 16.88 -1.74 -3.03
CA ASP A 31 17.96 -1.65 -2.03
C ASP A 31 17.57 -0.80 -0.82
N VAL A 32 16.72 0.23 -1.00
CA VAL A 32 16.17 1.03 0.10
C VAL A 32 15.25 0.16 0.96
N ILE A 33 14.27 -0.51 0.35
CA ILE A 33 13.32 -1.39 1.03
C ILE A 33 14.05 -2.52 1.80
N LEU A 34 15.10 -3.11 1.22
CA LEU A 34 15.89 -4.15 1.88
C LEU A 34 16.65 -3.63 3.11
N ARG A 35 16.97 -2.33 3.18
CA ARG A 35 17.54 -1.73 4.38
C ARG A 35 16.45 -1.45 5.41
N GLU A 36 15.32 -0.89 4.99
CA GLU A 36 14.17 -0.64 5.88
C GLU A 36 13.67 -1.93 6.56
N MET A 37 13.67 -3.05 5.84
CA MET A 37 13.35 -4.37 6.42
C MET A 37 14.24 -4.71 7.62
N LYS A 38 15.54 -4.40 7.56
CA LYS A 38 16.48 -4.65 8.67
C LYS A 38 16.28 -3.66 9.80
N GLU A 39 16.01 -2.40 9.48
CA GLU A 39 15.75 -1.36 10.47
C GLU A 39 14.48 -1.67 11.28
N ILE A 40 13.45 -2.26 10.65
CA ILE A 40 12.22 -2.67 11.34
C ILE A 40 12.44 -3.89 12.25
N GLU A 41 13.33 -4.82 11.89
CA GLU A 41 13.70 -5.94 12.78
C GLU A 41 14.30 -5.46 14.11
N GLU A 42 14.89 -4.26 14.13
CA GLU A 42 15.42 -3.62 15.33
C GLU A 42 14.37 -2.85 16.15
N VAL A 43 13.09 -2.83 15.72
CA VAL A 43 11.97 -2.20 16.43
C VAL A 43 11.05 -3.29 17.01
N PRO A 44 11.23 -3.69 18.28
CA PRO A 44 10.54 -4.86 18.84
C PRO A 44 9.01 -4.76 18.81
N GLU A 45 8.46 -3.57 18.98
CA GLU A 45 7.01 -3.35 18.96
C GLU A 45 6.40 -3.73 17.60
N GLU A 46 7.01 -3.30 16.49
CA GLU A 46 6.57 -3.63 15.14
C GLU A 46 6.68 -5.14 14.88
N VAL A 47 7.82 -5.74 15.26
CA VAL A 47 8.05 -7.20 15.13
C VAL A 47 7.02 -8.01 15.92
N ILE A 48 6.66 -7.58 17.14
CA ILE A 48 5.62 -8.21 17.95
C ILE A 48 4.26 -8.14 17.24
N PHE A 49 3.88 -6.99 16.67
CA PHE A 49 2.60 -6.87 15.97
C PHE A 49 2.56 -7.67 14.67
N ASP A 50 3.66 -7.77 13.93
CA ASP A 50 3.77 -8.64 12.77
C ASP A 50 3.58 -10.11 13.15
N HIS A 51 4.25 -10.58 14.21
CA HIS A 51 4.07 -11.93 14.73
C HIS A 51 2.66 -12.18 15.27
N LEU A 52 2.06 -11.19 15.95
CA LEU A 52 0.70 -11.27 16.45
C LEU A 52 -0.30 -11.44 15.31
N HIS A 53 -0.21 -10.63 14.25
CA HIS A 53 -1.10 -10.76 13.09
C HIS A 53 -0.88 -12.09 12.34
N ALA A 54 0.39 -12.46 12.14
CA ALA A 54 0.73 -13.72 11.49
C ALA A 54 0.20 -14.94 12.24
N THR A 55 0.24 -14.92 13.58
CA THR A 55 -0.27 -16.02 14.41
C THR A 55 -1.79 -15.97 14.59
N ALA A 56 -2.38 -14.79 14.73
CA ALA A 56 -3.82 -14.63 14.92
C ALA A 56 -4.62 -14.98 13.65
N PHE A 57 -4.10 -14.62 12.47
CA PHE A 57 -4.78 -14.75 11.18
C PHE A 57 -4.06 -15.69 10.21
N GLN A 58 -3.48 -16.76 10.76
CA GLN A 58 -2.76 -17.80 10.00
C GLN A 58 -3.56 -18.26 8.78
N TYR A 59 -2.85 -18.52 7.68
CA TYR A 59 -3.41 -18.98 6.40
C TYR A 59 -4.39 -18.02 5.72
N THR A 60 -4.52 -16.77 6.19
CA THR A 60 -5.35 -15.74 5.54
C THR A 60 -4.49 -14.59 5.02
N PRO A 61 -5.00 -13.74 4.08
CA PRO A 61 -4.27 -12.57 3.62
C PRO A 61 -3.88 -11.59 4.74
N LEU A 62 -4.68 -11.50 5.81
CA LEU A 62 -4.46 -10.58 6.92
C LEU A 62 -3.27 -10.96 7.81
N GLY A 63 -2.80 -12.21 7.74
CA GLY A 63 -1.62 -12.67 8.48
C GLY A 63 -0.28 -12.34 7.80
N ARG A 64 -0.28 -11.64 6.66
CA ARG A 64 0.95 -11.28 5.94
C ARG A 64 1.43 -9.90 6.40
N THR A 65 2.74 -9.74 6.57
CA THR A 65 3.35 -8.44 6.84
C THR A 65 3.27 -7.53 5.60
N ILE A 66 3.35 -6.22 5.81
CA ILE A 66 3.23 -5.22 4.74
C ILE A 66 4.41 -5.31 3.76
N LEU A 67 5.64 -5.45 4.28
CA LEU A 67 6.85 -5.57 3.45
C LEU A 67 6.96 -6.93 2.76
N GLY A 68 6.31 -7.96 3.33
CA GLY A 68 6.38 -9.31 2.83
C GLY A 68 7.77 -9.93 3.00
N LEU A 69 8.04 -10.95 2.19
CA LEU A 69 9.29 -11.71 2.27
C LEU A 69 10.38 -11.07 1.41
N GLU A 70 11.62 -11.06 1.90
CA GLU A 70 12.79 -10.52 1.18
C GLU A 70 12.94 -11.14 -0.21
N LYS A 71 12.71 -12.45 -0.32
CA LYS A 71 12.73 -13.19 -1.60
C LYS A 71 11.70 -12.67 -2.60
N ASN A 72 10.55 -12.20 -2.14
CA ASN A 72 9.51 -11.65 -3.02
C ASN A 72 9.94 -10.26 -3.53
N VAL A 73 10.45 -9.40 -2.63
CA VAL A 73 10.97 -8.06 -2.96
C VAL A 73 12.03 -8.12 -4.06
N LYS A 74 12.93 -9.12 -4.00
CA LYS A 74 13.96 -9.40 -5.02
C LYS A 74 13.43 -9.77 -6.40
N THR A 75 12.17 -10.18 -6.50
CA THR A 75 11.54 -10.64 -7.75
C THR A 75 10.49 -9.67 -8.30
N ILE A 76 10.22 -8.56 -7.61
CA ILE A 76 9.28 -7.55 -8.09
C ILE A 76 9.83 -6.91 -9.36
N THR A 77 9.02 -6.95 -10.42
CA THR A 77 9.31 -6.36 -11.73
C THR A 77 8.35 -5.20 -12.00
N LYS A 78 8.69 -4.36 -12.98
CA LYS A 78 7.80 -3.33 -13.49
C LYS A 78 6.40 -3.87 -13.84
N ALA A 79 6.33 -5.02 -14.51
CA ALA A 79 5.06 -5.62 -14.91
C ALA A 79 4.18 -5.98 -13.71
N HIS A 80 4.77 -6.43 -12.59
CA HIS A 80 4.02 -6.68 -11.36
C HIS A 80 3.42 -5.38 -10.78
N LEU A 81 4.18 -4.28 -10.80
CA LEU A 81 3.73 -2.97 -10.30
C LEU A 81 2.59 -2.41 -11.17
N GLU A 82 2.76 -2.43 -12.49
CA GLU A 82 1.75 -1.98 -13.45
C GLU A 82 0.48 -2.83 -13.34
N HIS A 83 0.63 -4.16 -13.19
CA HIS A 83 -0.50 -5.05 -12.98
C HIS A 83 -1.24 -4.72 -11.67
N TYR A 84 -0.51 -4.54 -10.57
CA TYR A 84 -1.10 -4.16 -9.28
C TYR A 84 -1.89 -2.85 -9.39
N ILE A 85 -1.33 -1.81 -9.99
CA ILE A 85 -2.01 -0.53 -10.19
C ILE A 85 -3.27 -0.72 -11.05
N SER A 86 -3.17 -1.42 -12.18
CA SER A 86 -4.32 -1.66 -13.07
C SER A 86 -5.46 -2.43 -12.37
N THR A 87 -5.12 -3.33 -11.45
CA THR A 87 -6.08 -4.19 -10.75
C THR A 87 -6.61 -3.56 -9.48
N HIS A 88 -5.88 -2.65 -8.82
CA HIS A 88 -6.23 -2.13 -7.50
C HIS A 88 -6.59 -0.63 -7.48
N TYR A 89 -6.04 0.19 -8.39
CA TYR A 89 -6.29 1.64 -8.43
C TYR A 89 -7.46 1.92 -9.37
N THR A 90 -8.67 1.61 -8.89
CA THR A 90 -9.91 1.80 -9.66
C THR A 90 -10.77 2.91 -9.06
N THR A 91 -11.52 3.60 -9.92
CA THR A 91 -12.36 4.75 -9.49
C THR A 91 -13.33 4.42 -8.35
N PRO A 92 -13.97 3.23 -8.26
CA PRO A 92 -14.91 2.95 -7.16
C PRO A 92 -14.23 2.62 -5.82
N ARG A 93 -12.90 2.51 -5.79
CA ARG A 93 -12.12 2.14 -4.59
C ARG A 93 -11.16 3.24 -4.13
N MET A 94 -11.27 4.44 -4.70
CA MET A 94 -10.47 5.60 -4.32
C MET A 94 -11.36 6.72 -3.80
N VAL A 95 -10.84 7.48 -2.84
CA VAL A 95 -11.52 8.65 -2.27
C VAL A 95 -10.55 9.82 -2.24
N ILE A 96 -11.00 10.99 -2.69
CA ILE A 96 -10.28 12.25 -2.50
C ILE A 96 -10.87 12.94 -1.29
N SER A 97 -10.02 13.21 -0.29
CA SER A 97 -10.38 13.96 0.91
C SER A 97 -9.67 15.30 0.91
N ALA A 98 -10.41 16.38 1.20
CA ALA A 98 -9.88 17.73 1.28
C ALA A 98 -10.48 18.45 2.50
N ALA A 99 -9.63 19.04 3.33
CA ALA A 99 -10.02 19.79 4.52
C ALA A 99 -9.15 21.06 4.66
N GLY A 100 -9.71 22.10 5.27
CA GLY A 100 -9.05 23.39 5.43
C GLY A 100 -9.61 24.46 4.48
N ALA A 101 -8.74 25.35 3.99
CA ALA A 101 -9.12 26.44 3.10
C ALA A 101 -9.39 25.94 1.65
N VAL A 102 -10.47 25.19 1.47
CA VAL A 102 -10.92 24.64 0.18
C VAL A 102 -12.42 24.81 0.02
N LYS A 103 -12.87 25.05 -1.21
CA LYS A 103 -14.29 24.99 -1.57
C LYS A 103 -14.58 23.65 -2.22
N HIS A 104 -15.68 23.02 -1.81
CA HIS A 104 -16.03 21.69 -2.27
C HIS A 104 -16.19 21.65 -3.81
N GLU A 105 -16.86 22.65 -4.36
CA GLU A 105 -17.18 22.76 -5.78
C GLU A 105 -15.92 22.85 -6.63
N ASP A 106 -14.96 23.69 -6.19
CA ASP A 106 -13.68 23.87 -6.87
C ASP A 106 -12.86 22.56 -6.87
N VAL A 107 -12.83 21.84 -5.74
CA VAL A 107 -12.14 20.55 -5.62
C VAL A 107 -12.80 19.51 -6.51
N VAL A 108 -14.13 19.39 -6.48
CA VAL A 108 -14.87 18.43 -7.31
C VAL A 108 -14.66 18.71 -8.80
N GLU A 109 -14.69 19.97 -9.22
CA GLU A 109 -14.44 20.34 -10.61
C GLU A 109 -13.01 19.98 -11.05
N GLN A 110 -12.01 20.23 -10.21
CA GLN A 110 -10.64 19.85 -10.50
C GLN A 110 -10.44 18.34 -10.54
N VAL A 111 -11.01 17.61 -9.58
CA VAL A 111 -10.92 16.13 -9.54
C VAL A 111 -11.53 15.54 -10.82
N LYS A 112 -12.70 16.03 -11.25
CA LYS A 112 -13.34 15.61 -12.52
C LYS A 112 -12.44 15.83 -13.75
N LYS A 113 -11.65 16.90 -13.75
CA LYS A 113 -10.74 17.23 -14.86
C LYS A 113 -9.45 16.43 -14.83
N LEU A 114 -8.89 16.20 -13.64
CA LEU A 114 -7.54 15.64 -13.46
C LEU A 114 -7.52 14.11 -13.36
N PHE A 115 -8.52 13.49 -12.75
CA PHE A 115 -8.54 12.05 -12.42
C PHE A 115 -9.38 11.27 -13.45
N THR A 116 -8.83 11.07 -14.65
CA THR A 116 -9.60 10.55 -15.82
C THR A 116 -9.14 9.18 -16.33
N ASN A 117 -7.90 8.79 -16.05
CA ASN A 117 -7.24 7.61 -16.63
C ASN A 117 -7.04 6.50 -15.58
N PHE A 118 -8.12 6.12 -14.91
CA PHE A 118 -8.12 5.01 -13.96
C PHE A 118 -8.79 3.77 -14.54
N SER A 119 -8.32 2.62 -14.09
CA SER A 119 -8.89 1.34 -14.46
C SER A 119 -10.37 1.24 -14.03
N SER A 120 -11.19 0.68 -14.91
CA SER A 120 -12.60 0.37 -14.66
C SER A 120 -12.82 -1.10 -14.28
N GLU A 121 -11.78 -1.78 -13.77
CA GLU A 121 -11.89 -3.18 -13.32
C GLU A 121 -13.09 -3.35 -12.36
N PRO A 122 -14.01 -4.29 -12.63
CA PRO A 122 -15.27 -4.42 -11.91
C PRO A 122 -15.11 -5.07 -10.54
N THR A 123 -13.93 -5.60 -10.24
CA THR A 123 -13.65 -6.32 -8.98
C THR A 123 -13.76 -5.39 -7.79
N THR A 124 -14.77 -5.63 -6.95
CA THR A 124 -15.01 -4.86 -5.73
C THR A 124 -14.19 -5.39 -4.55
N ALA A 125 -13.88 -4.52 -3.59
CA ALA A 125 -13.24 -4.94 -2.35
C ALA A 125 -14.08 -5.99 -1.58
N ALA A 126 -15.41 -5.85 -1.60
CA ALA A 126 -16.31 -6.80 -0.96
C ALA A 126 -16.20 -8.22 -1.55
N GLN A 127 -16.09 -8.35 -2.88
CA GLN A 127 -15.90 -9.64 -3.54
C GLN A 127 -14.53 -10.25 -3.21
N LEU A 128 -13.46 -9.44 -3.14
CA LEU A 128 -12.13 -9.91 -2.77
C LEU A 128 -12.10 -10.45 -1.33
N VAL A 129 -12.71 -9.74 -0.40
CA VAL A 129 -12.81 -10.17 1.00
C VAL A 129 -13.71 -11.40 1.15
N ALA A 130 -14.81 -11.48 0.42
CA ALA A 130 -15.67 -12.66 0.43
C ALA A 130 -14.97 -13.93 -0.08
N LYS A 131 -14.01 -13.78 -1.02
CA LYS A 131 -13.22 -14.89 -1.56
C LYS A 131 -12.17 -15.41 -0.56
N GLU A 132 -11.50 -14.52 0.16
CA GLU A 132 -10.45 -14.86 1.13
C GLU A 132 -10.71 -14.15 2.46
N PRO A 133 -11.68 -14.64 3.28
CA PRO A 133 -12.03 -14.00 4.54
C PRO A 133 -10.93 -14.17 5.59
N ALA A 134 -10.85 -13.22 6.52
CA ALA A 134 -10.00 -13.34 7.70
C ALA A 134 -10.67 -14.21 8.77
N VAL A 135 -9.91 -15.11 9.38
CA VAL A 135 -10.36 -16.01 10.44
C VAL A 135 -9.37 -15.92 11.59
N PHE A 136 -9.85 -15.57 12.78
CA PHE A 136 -9.04 -15.56 13.99
C PHE A 136 -8.90 -16.98 14.54
N THR A 137 -7.67 -17.43 14.79
CA THR A 137 -7.38 -18.82 15.19
C THR A 137 -7.14 -19.02 16.69
N GLY A 138 -6.76 -17.96 17.43
CA GLY A 138 -6.48 -18.04 18.86
C GLY A 138 -5.25 -18.88 19.22
N SER A 139 -4.12 -18.62 18.54
CA SER A 139 -2.84 -19.31 18.75
C SER A 139 -1.82 -18.44 19.50
N GLU A 140 -0.64 -19.01 19.80
CA GLU A 140 0.48 -18.28 20.41
C GLU A 140 1.79 -18.48 19.64
N VAL A 141 2.69 -17.51 19.79
CA VAL A 141 4.09 -17.58 19.39
C VAL A 141 4.94 -17.02 20.51
N ARG A 142 6.04 -17.70 20.84
CA ARG A 142 6.99 -17.27 21.87
C ARG A 142 8.38 -17.35 21.28
N ILE A 143 9.05 -16.21 21.23
CA ILE A 143 10.44 -16.08 20.81
C ILE A 143 11.21 -15.77 22.08
N ILE A 144 12.02 -16.73 22.53
CA ILE A 144 12.85 -16.58 23.72
C ILE A 144 14.26 -16.31 23.22
N ASP A 145 14.79 -15.16 23.60
CA ASP A 145 16.18 -14.79 23.39
C ASP A 145 16.77 -14.47 24.76
N ASP A 146 17.60 -15.39 25.26
CA ASP A 146 18.22 -15.29 26.59
C ASP A 146 19.27 -14.16 26.66
N ASP A 147 19.63 -13.56 25.52
CA ASP A 147 20.59 -12.45 25.41
C ASP A 147 19.91 -11.07 25.33
N LEU A 148 18.58 -11.00 25.19
CA LEU A 148 17.81 -9.75 25.29
C LEU A 148 17.55 -9.39 26.77
N PRO A 149 17.71 -8.11 27.18
CA PRO A 149 17.64 -7.68 28.57
C PRO A 149 16.27 -7.87 29.25
#